data_AF-A0A2X2KZ12-F1
#
_entry.id   AF-A0A2X2KZ12-F1
#
_cell.length_a   1.000
_cell.length_b   1.000
_cell.length_c   1.000
_cell.angle_alpha   90.00
_cell.angle_beta   90.00
_cell.angle_gamma   90.00
#
_symmetry.space_group_name_H-M   'P 1'
#
loop_
_entity.id
_entity.type
_entity.pdbx_description
1 polymer ?
#
loop_
_entity_poly.entity_id
_entity_poly.type
_entity_poly.pdbx_seq_one_letter_code
_entity_poly.pdbx_strand_id
1 'polypeptide(L)'
;MSRQCTHYGRWPQHGFTSLKKLRPQSVTSRIQPGSDVIVCAEMDEQWGYVGAKSRQRWLFYAYDRIRRTVVAHVFGERTLATLERLLSLLSAFEVVVWMTDGWPLYESRLKGKLHVISKRYTQRIERHNLNLRQHLARLGRKSLSFSKSVELHDKVIGHYLTISKLESLPIFVPIYRLSLVHIPPVWPELRAFARRVSRYHLQTHYFALPVVGNSLYVRH
;
A
#
# COMPACT_ATOMS: atom_id res chain seq x y z
N MET A 1 31.99 38.84 -35.61
CA MET A 1 32.00 37.37 -35.65
C MET A 1 31.04 36.84 -34.59
N SER A 2 29.78 36.62 -34.96
CA SER A 2 28.70 36.16 -34.08
C SER A 2 28.71 34.63 -33.99
N ARG A 3 28.91 34.08 -32.78
CA ARG A 3 28.79 32.64 -32.54
C ARG A 3 27.31 32.25 -32.52
N GLN A 4 26.88 31.53 -33.55
CA GLN A 4 25.54 30.95 -33.63
C GLN A 4 25.36 29.89 -32.54
N CYS A 5 24.28 30.04 -31.78
CA CYS A 5 23.83 29.08 -30.78
C CYS A 5 23.31 27.83 -31.50
N THR A 6 23.92 26.68 -31.24
CA THR A 6 23.50 25.40 -31.84
C THR A 6 22.12 25.01 -31.31
N HIS A 7 21.19 24.87 -32.25
CA HIS A 7 19.81 24.45 -32.02
C HIS A 7 19.80 23.07 -31.37
N TYR A 8 19.43 22.97 -30.08
CA TYR A 8 19.19 21.66 -29.47
C TYR A 8 18.04 20.97 -30.24
N GLY A 9 18.34 19.76 -30.73
CA GLY A 9 17.48 18.96 -31.57
C GLY A 9 16.07 18.75 -31.00
N ARG A 10 15.10 18.76 -31.90
CA ARG A 10 13.70 18.44 -31.66
C ARG A 10 13.60 17.02 -31.09
N TRP A 11 13.27 16.89 -29.82
CA TRP A 11 12.93 15.60 -29.19
C TRP A 11 11.84 14.89 -30.02
N PRO A 12 11.96 13.58 -30.29
CA PRO A 12 10.89 12.82 -30.91
C PRO A 12 9.64 12.95 -30.05
N GLN A 13 8.53 13.38 -30.64
CA GLN A 13 7.23 13.36 -29.98
C GLN A 13 6.74 11.91 -29.89
N HIS A 14 7.38 11.08 -29.07
CA HIS A 14 6.75 9.84 -28.62
C HIS A 14 5.47 10.24 -27.91
N GLY A 15 4.32 9.89 -28.50
CA GLY A 15 3.02 10.37 -28.06
C GLY A 15 2.79 10.08 -26.58
N PHE A 16 2.63 11.13 -25.78
CA PHE A 16 2.10 11.08 -24.41
C PHE A 16 0.67 10.49 -24.33
N THR A 17 0.11 10.03 -25.44
CA THR A 17 -1.24 9.49 -25.58
C THR A 17 -1.45 8.20 -24.76
N SER A 18 -0.42 7.38 -24.54
CA SER A 18 -0.55 6.16 -23.74
C SER A 18 -0.74 6.45 -22.24
N LEU A 19 0.02 7.40 -21.68
CA LEU A 19 -0.07 7.78 -20.27
C LEU A 19 -1.40 8.46 -19.93
N LYS A 20 -1.99 9.20 -20.87
CA LYS A 20 -3.35 9.77 -20.72
C LYS A 20 -4.42 8.68 -20.53
N LYS A 21 -4.22 7.48 -21.09
CA LYS A 21 -5.16 6.36 -20.97
C LYS A 21 -5.04 5.61 -19.64
N LEU A 22 -3.97 5.83 -18.86
CA LEU A 22 -3.83 5.20 -17.55
C LEU A 22 -4.95 5.65 -16.61
N ARG A 23 -5.58 4.67 -15.95
CA ARG A 23 -6.57 4.88 -14.89
C ARG A 23 -6.22 3.95 -13.73
N PRO A 24 -5.15 4.26 -12.96
CA PRO A 24 -4.79 3.40 -11.83
C PRO A 24 -5.92 3.42 -10.81
N GLN A 25 -6.26 2.24 -10.30
CA GLN A 25 -7.26 2.11 -9.25
C GLN A 25 -6.66 2.53 -7.91
N SER A 26 -7.40 3.34 -7.16
CA SER A 26 -6.99 3.77 -5.82
C SER A 26 -6.95 2.63 -4.81
N VAL A 27 -7.65 1.53 -5.07
CA VAL A 27 -7.68 0.32 -4.24
C VAL A 27 -7.10 -0.84 -5.03
N THR A 28 -6.31 -1.69 -4.38
CA THR A 28 -5.75 -2.90 -4.99
C THR A 28 -6.85 -3.92 -5.26
N SER A 29 -6.85 -4.51 -6.46
CA SER A 29 -7.76 -5.60 -6.81
C SER A 29 -7.31 -6.96 -6.26
N ARG A 30 -6.12 -7.05 -5.64
CA ARG A 30 -5.55 -8.30 -5.10
C ARG A 30 -6.11 -8.70 -3.74
N ILE A 31 -6.66 -7.74 -3.01
CA ILE A 31 -7.26 -7.96 -1.70
C ILE A 31 -8.74 -7.75 -1.92
N GLN A 32 -9.54 -8.79 -1.70
CA GLN A 32 -10.98 -8.72 -1.91
C GLN A 32 -11.61 -8.03 -0.70
N PRO A 33 -12.21 -6.83 -0.88
CA PRO A 33 -12.92 -6.18 0.21
C PRO A 33 -14.04 -7.09 0.73
N GLY A 34 -14.22 -7.14 2.06
CA GLY A 34 -15.21 -7.99 2.71
C GLY A 34 -14.87 -9.49 2.82
N SER A 35 -13.82 -9.99 2.16
CA SER A 35 -13.39 -11.40 2.26
C SER A 35 -11.99 -11.55 2.85
N ASP A 36 -11.07 -10.65 2.50
CA ASP A 36 -9.71 -10.64 3.03
C ASP A 36 -9.58 -9.74 4.26
N VAL A 37 -8.89 -10.26 5.28
CA VAL A 37 -8.48 -9.49 6.46
C VAL A 37 -7.07 -8.95 6.29
N ILE A 38 -6.87 -7.68 6.69
CA ILE A 38 -5.57 -7.02 6.74
C ILE A 38 -5.11 -7.03 8.20
N VAL A 39 -4.16 -7.90 8.51
CA VAL A 39 -3.67 -8.07 9.90
C VAL A 39 -2.91 -6.83 10.37
N CYS A 40 -2.04 -6.27 9.53
CA CYS A 40 -1.20 -5.12 9.88
C CYS A 40 -1.14 -4.15 8.69
N ALA A 41 -1.77 -2.98 8.85
CA ALA A 41 -1.69 -1.89 7.88
C ALA A 41 -0.74 -0.81 8.39
N GLU A 42 0.37 -0.60 7.68
CA GLU A 42 1.23 0.57 7.86
C GLU A 42 0.70 1.72 7.00
N MET A 43 0.49 2.91 7.57
CA MET A 43 0.07 4.10 6.82
C MET A 43 1.11 5.21 6.97
N ASP A 44 1.33 5.93 5.88
CA ASP A 44 2.28 7.02 5.80
C ASP A 44 1.94 7.93 4.61
N GLU A 45 2.55 9.10 4.60
CA GLU A 45 2.42 10.09 3.54
C GLU A 45 3.77 10.40 2.92
N GLN A 46 3.76 10.55 1.60
CA GLN A 46 4.90 11.06 0.85
C GLN A 46 4.44 12.12 -0.12
N TRP A 47 5.32 13.00 -0.55
CA TRP A 47 4.95 14.11 -1.43
C TRP A 47 5.97 14.34 -2.54
N GLY A 48 5.49 14.97 -3.60
CA GLY A 48 6.29 15.53 -4.68
C GLY A 48 5.82 16.94 -5.03
N TYR A 49 6.40 17.52 -6.07
CA TYR A 49 5.98 18.83 -6.59
C TYR A 49 5.36 18.70 -7.98
N VAL A 50 4.33 19.52 -8.24
CA VAL A 50 3.69 19.58 -9.56
C VAL A 50 3.64 21.02 -10.06
N GLY A 51 4.29 21.29 -11.19
CA GLY A 51 4.37 22.60 -11.83
C GLY A 51 5.29 23.60 -11.13
N ALA A 52 5.18 23.75 -9.81
CA ALA A 52 5.97 24.69 -9.00
C ALA A 52 6.26 24.13 -7.60
N LYS A 53 7.27 24.69 -6.92
CA LYS A 53 7.66 24.29 -5.55
C LYS A 53 6.59 24.58 -4.49
N SER A 54 5.76 25.61 -4.70
CA SER A 54 4.63 25.92 -3.82
C SER A 54 3.49 24.91 -3.93
N ARG A 55 3.49 24.08 -4.98
CA ARG A 55 2.43 23.13 -5.30
C ARG A 55 2.85 21.72 -4.94
N GLN A 56 2.84 21.43 -3.64
CA GLN A 56 3.02 20.06 -3.16
C GLN A 56 1.83 19.20 -3.51
N ARG A 57 2.11 17.98 -3.96
CA ARG A 57 1.10 16.94 -4.18
C ARG A 57 1.45 15.77 -3.27
N TRP A 58 0.58 15.48 -2.31
CA TRP A 58 0.76 14.44 -1.32
C TRP A 58 0.09 13.15 -1.79
N LEU A 59 0.80 12.04 -1.63
CA LEU A 59 0.35 10.66 -1.71
C LEU A 59 0.16 10.15 -0.28
N PHE A 60 -1.06 9.75 0.03
CA PHE A 60 -1.41 9.04 1.25
C PHE A 60 -1.70 7.60 0.85
N TYR A 61 -1.16 6.62 1.58
CA TYR A 61 -1.45 5.23 1.28
C TYR A 61 -1.31 4.30 2.48
N ALA A 62 -1.99 3.16 2.39
CA ALA A 62 -1.88 2.07 3.34
C ALA A 62 -1.17 0.88 2.70
N TYR A 63 -0.29 0.26 3.46
CA TYR A 63 0.56 -0.84 3.05
C TYR A 63 0.33 -2.05 3.94
N ASP A 64 -0.06 -3.18 3.34
CA ASP A 64 -0.16 -4.46 4.03
C ASP A 64 1.26 -4.97 4.29
N ARG A 65 1.66 -5.00 5.56
CA ARG A 65 2.99 -5.47 5.97
C ARG A 65 3.26 -6.92 5.56
N ILE A 66 2.24 -7.78 5.64
CA ILE A 66 2.37 -9.23 5.42
C ILE A 66 2.44 -9.50 3.93
N ARG A 67 1.46 -9.00 3.17
CA ARG A 67 1.38 -9.17 1.71
C ARG A 67 2.36 -8.28 0.95
N ARG A 68 3.02 -7.33 1.63
CA ARG A 68 3.97 -6.37 1.07
C ARG A 68 3.39 -5.63 -0.14
N THR A 69 2.16 -5.18 0.00
CA THR A 69 1.42 -4.55 -1.10
C THR A 69 0.66 -3.33 -0.61
N VAL A 70 0.53 -2.34 -1.50
CA VAL A 70 -0.33 -1.18 -1.24
C VAL A 70 -1.78 -1.63 -1.31
N VAL A 71 -2.54 -1.37 -0.25
CA VAL A 71 -3.96 -1.70 -0.15
C VAL A 71 -4.79 -0.64 -0.84
N ALA A 72 -4.57 0.61 -0.44
CA ALA A 72 -5.27 1.76 -0.97
C ALA A 72 -4.37 2.99 -0.96
N HIS A 73 -4.60 3.92 -1.89
CA HIS A 73 -3.89 5.18 -1.98
C HIS A 73 -4.78 6.31 -2.50
N VAL A 74 -4.50 7.53 -2.07
CA VAL A 74 -5.16 8.74 -2.53
C VAL A 74 -4.14 9.87 -2.71
N PHE A 75 -4.43 10.77 -3.65
CA PHE A 75 -3.66 12.00 -3.84
C PHE A 75 -4.45 13.23 -3.40
N GLY A 76 -3.75 14.19 -2.82
CA GLY A 76 -4.37 15.41 -2.29
C GLY A 76 -3.36 16.37 -1.66
N GLU A 77 -3.89 17.26 -0.84
CA GLU A 77 -3.12 18.08 0.10
C GLU A 77 -2.91 17.32 1.41
N ARG A 78 -1.98 17.78 2.25
CA ARG A 78 -1.76 17.20 3.58
C ARG A 78 -2.81 17.66 4.60
N THR A 79 -4.05 17.25 4.36
CA THR A 79 -5.21 17.67 5.15
C THR A 79 -6.01 16.48 5.64
N LEU A 80 -6.90 16.75 6.59
CA LEU A 80 -7.82 15.77 7.13
C LEU A 80 -8.75 15.18 6.07
N ALA A 81 -9.24 15.99 5.14
CA ALA A 81 -10.11 15.53 4.07
C ALA A 81 -9.42 14.48 3.18
N THR A 82 -8.13 14.63 2.91
CA THR A 82 -7.36 13.61 2.16
C THR A 82 -7.23 12.32 2.96
N LEU A 83 -6.96 12.41 4.27
CA LEU A 83 -6.92 11.24 5.16
C LEU A 83 -8.28 10.52 5.22
N GLU A 84 -9.38 11.24 5.35
CA GLU A 84 -10.74 10.68 5.37
C GLU A 84 -11.07 9.93 4.07
N ARG A 85 -10.63 10.43 2.92
CA ARG A 85 -10.77 9.71 1.64
C ARG A 85 -10.01 8.39 1.66
N LEU A 86 -8.78 8.35 2.21
CA LEU A 86 -8.05 7.09 2.35
C LEU A 86 -8.77 6.12 3.29
N LEU A 87 -9.22 6.60 4.46
CA LEU A 87 -9.94 5.78 5.42
C LEU A 87 -11.27 5.24 4.87
N SER A 88 -11.95 6.02 4.02
CA SER A 88 -13.18 5.60 3.33
C SER A 88 -12.93 4.47 2.33
N LEU A 89 -11.76 4.44 1.67
CA LEU A 89 -11.38 3.29 0.85
C LEU A 89 -11.06 2.06 1.70
N LEU A 90 -10.44 2.28 2.87
CA LEU A 90 -10.04 1.22 3.78
C LEU A 90 -11.20 0.64 4.59
N SER A 91 -12.34 1.33 4.71
CA SER A 91 -13.51 0.83 5.45
C SER A 91 -14.15 -0.40 4.81
N ALA A 92 -13.84 -0.69 3.54
CA ALA A 92 -14.25 -1.91 2.86
C ALA A 92 -13.42 -3.15 3.29
N PHE A 93 -12.37 -2.96 4.09
CA PHE A 93 -11.50 -4.01 4.58
C PHE A 93 -11.57 -4.12 6.11
N GLU A 94 -11.48 -5.34 6.63
CA GLU A 94 -11.26 -5.56 8.05
C GLU A 94 -9.76 -5.39 8.35
N VAL A 95 -9.38 -4.23 8.90
CA VAL A 95 -8.01 -3.94 9.35
C VAL A 95 -7.91 -4.13 10.85
N VAL A 96 -7.04 -5.04 11.26
CA VAL A 96 -6.87 -5.45 12.67
C VAL A 96 -5.99 -4.47 13.41
N VAL A 97 -4.77 -4.22 12.91
CA VAL A 97 -3.81 -3.29 13.51
C VAL A 97 -3.49 -2.18 12.54
N TRP A 98 -3.61 -0.95 13.03
CA TRP A 98 -3.20 0.24 12.34
C TRP A 98 -1.83 0.68 12.88
N MET A 99 -0.87 0.90 12.00
CA MET A 99 0.49 1.33 12.36
C MET A 99 0.79 2.64 11.64
N THR A 100 1.04 3.70 12.39
CA THR A 100 1.34 5.02 11.81
C THR A 100 2.50 5.67 12.54
N ASP A 101 3.00 6.77 11.97
CA ASP A 101 3.83 7.71 12.69
C ASP A 101 2.98 8.53 13.70
N GLY A 102 3.64 9.48 14.38
CA GLY A 102 3.03 10.33 15.39
C GLY A 102 2.29 11.56 14.84
N TRP A 103 1.81 11.55 13.59
CA TRP A 103 1.04 12.68 13.09
C TRP A 103 -0.36 12.74 13.76
N PRO A 104 -0.75 13.86 14.41
CA PRO A 104 -1.94 13.91 15.28
C PRO A 104 -3.27 13.56 14.61
N LEU A 105 -3.38 13.74 13.28
CA LEU A 105 -4.60 13.38 12.56
C LEU A 105 -4.84 11.87 12.56
N TYR A 106 -3.79 11.04 12.51
CA TYR A 106 -3.94 9.59 12.63
C TYR A 106 -4.49 9.21 13.99
N GLU A 107 -3.91 9.73 15.07
CA GLU A 107 -4.35 9.46 16.43
C GLU A 107 -5.83 9.82 16.64
N SER A 108 -6.24 11.02 16.20
CA SER A 108 -7.63 11.45 16.33
C SER A 108 -8.62 10.57 15.56
N ARG A 109 -8.26 10.11 14.35
CA ARG A 109 -9.17 9.35 13.47
C ARG A 109 -9.11 7.83 13.65
N LEU A 110 -8.08 7.32 14.29
CA LEU A 110 -7.95 5.91 14.64
C LEU A 110 -8.29 5.63 16.11
N LYS A 111 -8.76 6.64 16.84
CA LYS A 111 -9.27 6.48 18.21
C LYS A 111 -10.33 5.37 18.27
N GLY A 112 -10.17 4.44 19.21
CA GLY A 112 -11.04 3.28 19.37
C GLY A 112 -10.71 2.09 18.46
N LYS A 113 -9.72 2.22 17.56
CA LYS A 113 -9.13 1.08 16.83
C LYS A 113 -7.85 0.64 17.53
N LEU A 114 -7.43 -0.59 17.27
CA LEU A 114 -6.10 -1.06 17.68
C LEU A 114 -5.02 -0.35 16.85
N HIS A 115 -4.54 0.78 17.36
CA HIS A 115 -3.63 1.70 16.70
C HIS A 115 -2.31 1.78 17.45
N VAL A 116 -1.22 1.60 16.73
CA VAL A 116 0.15 1.64 17.25
C VAL A 116 0.90 2.79 16.58
N ILE A 117 1.23 3.80 17.39
CA ILE A 117 2.07 4.91 16.98
C ILE A 117 3.52 4.54 17.23
N SER A 118 4.28 4.27 16.18
CA SER A 118 5.70 3.93 16.33
C SER A 118 6.46 3.96 15.02
N LYS A 119 7.63 4.61 15.03
CA LYS A 119 8.62 4.53 13.94
C LYS A 119 9.20 3.11 13.76
N ARG A 120 9.22 2.30 14.83
CA ARG A 120 9.73 0.92 14.75
C ARG A 120 8.83 0.03 13.90
N TYR A 121 7.53 0.33 13.87
CA TYR A 121 6.54 -0.48 13.19
C TYR A 121 6.08 0.10 11.84
N THR A 122 6.70 1.17 11.35
CA THR A 122 6.48 1.76 10.00
C THR A 122 7.64 1.54 9.03
N GLN A 123 8.62 0.71 9.39
CA GLN A 123 9.84 0.53 8.59
C GLN A 123 9.59 -0.03 7.18
N ARG A 124 8.51 -0.79 6.96
CA ARG A 124 8.25 -1.38 5.64
C ARG A 124 7.69 -0.33 4.70
N ILE A 125 6.75 0.48 5.16
CA ILE A 125 6.22 1.60 4.37
C ILE A 125 7.30 2.67 4.14
N GLU A 126 8.16 2.94 5.12
CA GLU A 126 9.31 3.85 4.97
C GLU A 126 10.29 3.36 3.89
N ARG A 127 10.63 2.06 3.88
CA ARG A 127 11.46 1.46 2.84
C ARG A 127 10.77 1.51 1.46
N HIS A 128 9.45 1.31 1.41
CA HIS A 128 8.71 1.48 0.16
C HIS A 128 8.76 2.93 -0.34
N ASN A 129 8.65 3.90 0.56
CA ASN A 129 8.78 5.32 0.26
C ASN A 129 10.16 5.66 -0.32
N LEU A 130 11.22 5.03 0.20
CA LEU A 130 12.57 5.16 -0.35
C LEU A 130 12.66 4.60 -1.79
N ASN A 131 12.16 3.38 -2.02
CA ASN A 131 12.15 2.77 -3.35
C ASN A 131 11.36 3.62 -4.35
N LEU A 132 10.23 4.19 -3.92
CA LEU A 132 9.43 5.11 -4.75
C LEU A 132 10.26 6.33 -5.20
N ARG A 133 11.02 6.95 -4.29
CA ARG A 133 11.89 8.09 -4.64
C ARG A 133 13.06 7.70 -5.54
N GLN A 134 13.58 6.49 -5.41
CA GLN A 134 14.65 5.98 -6.26
C GLN A 134 14.16 5.72 -7.68
N HIS A 135 13.00 5.08 -7.84
CA HIS A 135 12.48 4.69 -9.15
C HIS A 135 11.72 5.83 -9.85
N LEU A 136 11.05 6.69 -9.08
CA LEU A 136 10.30 7.82 -9.60
C LEU A 136 11.03 9.11 -9.28
N ALA A 137 11.94 9.52 -10.16
CA ALA A 137 12.72 10.76 -10.02
C ALA A 137 11.84 12.01 -9.73
N ARG A 138 10.57 11.99 -10.17
CA ARG A 138 9.54 13.02 -9.93
C ARG A 138 9.09 13.18 -8.47
N LEU A 139 9.31 12.17 -7.62
CA LEU A 139 9.12 12.23 -6.16
C LEU A 139 10.41 12.70 -5.46
N GLY A 140 11.52 12.78 -6.20
CA GLY A 140 12.83 13.14 -5.68
C GLY A 140 13.16 14.64 -5.82
N ARG A 141 14.22 14.95 -6.58
CA ARG A 141 14.87 16.27 -6.52
C ARG A 141 14.17 17.36 -7.34
N LYS A 142 14.03 18.51 -6.67
CA LYS A 142 13.31 19.76 -7.01
C LYS A 142 13.59 20.39 -8.39
N SER A 143 14.74 20.13 -9.02
CA SER A 143 15.23 20.90 -10.17
C SER A 143 15.32 20.13 -11.49
N LEU A 144 15.19 18.80 -11.46
CA LEU A 144 15.56 17.97 -12.63
C LEU A 144 14.36 17.28 -13.30
N SER A 145 13.30 16.91 -12.57
CA SER A 145 12.25 16.03 -13.13
C SER A 145 10.87 16.14 -12.46
N PHE A 146 10.39 17.36 -12.18
CA PHE A 146 9.03 17.54 -11.63
C PHE A 146 7.94 17.42 -12.70
N SER A 147 6.76 16.93 -12.30
CA SER A 147 5.62 16.78 -13.23
C SER A 147 5.00 18.15 -13.53
N LYS A 148 4.65 18.41 -14.79
CA LYS A 148 3.95 19.65 -15.19
C LYS A 148 2.44 19.59 -14.98
N SER A 149 1.86 18.39 -14.94
CA SER A 149 0.43 18.14 -14.78
C SER A 149 0.17 17.24 -13.57
N VAL A 150 -0.86 17.59 -12.78
CA VAL A 150 -1.32 16.81 -11.62
C VAL A 150 -1.85 15.47 -12.10
N GLU A 151 -2.64 15.47 -13.18
CA GLU A 151 -3.22 14.26 -13.75
C GLU A 151 -2.14 13.24 -14.13
N LEU A 152 -1.07 13.70 -14.80
CA LEU A 152 0.03 12.82 -15.20
C LEU A 152 0.86 12.35 -13.99
N HIS A 153 1.00 13.21 -12.98
CA HIS A 153 1.71 12.89 -11.75
C HIS A 153 1.02 11.73 -11.04
N ASP A 154 -0.28 11.90 -10.77
CA ASP A 154 -1.12 10.92 -10.07
C ASP A 154 -1.20 9.61 -10.88
N LYS A 155 -1.37 9.68 -12.21
CA LYS A 155 -1.45 8.48 -13.07
C LYS A 155 -0.17 7.66 -13.04
N VAL A 156 1.00 8.28 -13.15
CA VAL A 156 2.28 7.55 -13.18
C VAL A 156 2.57 6.91 -11.83
N ILE A 157 2.36 7.64 -10.73
CA ILE A 157 2.60 7.10 -9.39
C ILE A 157 1.57 5.99 -9.09
N GLY A 158 0.28 6.23 -9.31
CA GLY A 158 -0.76 5.22 -9.08
C GLY A 158 -0.52 3.95 -9.92
N HIS A 159 -0.07 4.11 -11.16
CA HIS A 159 0.28 2.97 -12.02
C HIS A 159 1.50 2.21 -11.49
N TYR A 160 2.52 2.92 -11.02
CA TYR A 160 3.68 2.30 -10.38
C TYR A 160 3.25 1.49 -9.14
N LEU A 161 2.45 2.06 -8.23
CA LEU A 161 1.91 1.34 -7.05
C LEU A 161 1.10 0.10 -7.46
N THR A 162 0.44 0.16 -8.62
CA THR A 162 -0.29 -0.97 -9.20
C THR A 162 0.63 -2.02 -9.85
N ILE A 163 1.85 -1.66 -10.28
CA ILE A 163 2.75 -2.50 -11.10
C ILE A 163 4.00 -2.99 -10.37
N SER A 164 4.44 -2.39 -9.26
CA SER A 164 5.61 -2.82 -8.45
C SER A 164 5.50 -4.24 -7.84
N LYS A 165 4.56 -5.02 -8.38
CA LYS A 165 4.25 -6.44 -8.29
C LYS A 165 5.42 -7.43 -8.44
N LEU A 166 6.54 -7.08 -9.05
CA LEU A 166 7.42 -8.12 -9.65
C LEU A 166 8.65 -8.53 -8.83
N GLU A 167 9.00 -7.85 -7.73
CA GLU A 167 10.20 -8.21 -6.93
C GLU A 167 9.88 -8.93 -5.61
N SER A 168 8.60 -9.18 -5.31
CA SER A 168 8.22 -10.09 -4.23
C SER A 168 7.61 -11.33 -4.84
N LEU A 169 8.46 -12.29 -5.21
CA LEU A 169 8.02 -13.67 -5.41
C LEU A 169 7.14 -14.06 -4.22
N PRO A 170 6.03 -14.79 -4.45
CA PRO A 170 5.21 -15.28 -3.36
C PRO A 170 6.07 -16.28 -2.61
N ILE A 171 6.69 -15.85 -1.51
CA ILE A 171 6.84 -16.78 -0.40
C ILE A 171 5.39 -17.04 -0.04
N PHE A 172 4.89 -18.20 -0.48
CA PHE A 172 3.72 -18.84 0.08
C PHE A 172 4.00 -18.82 1.58
N VAL A 173 3.49 -17.80 2.28
CA VAL A 173 3.32 -17.89 3.73
C VAL A 173 1.95 -18.51 3.77
N PRO A 174 1.86 -19.84 3.94
CA PRO A 174 0.56 -20.38 4.24
C PRO A 174 0.10 -19.66 5.50
N ILE A 175 -1.21 -19.46 5.64
CA ILE A 175 -1.84 -18.97 6.87
C ILE A 175 -1.73 -20.09 7.95
N TYR A 176 -0.61 -20.81 8.03
CA TYR A 176 -0.34 -21.76 9.09
C TYR A 176 0.11 -20.96 10.30
N ARG A 177 -0.73 -21.00 11.32
CA ARG A 177 -0.40 -20.64 12.70
C ARG A 177 0.04 -19.19 12.87
N LEU A 178 -0.94 -18.32 13.10
CA LEU A 178 -0.87 -17.47 14.29
C LEU A 178 -0.89 -18.39 15.54
N SER A 179 0.17 -19.19 15.74
CA SER A 179 0.42 -19.77 17.04
C SER A 179 0.74 -18.61 17.97
N LEU A 180 0.06 -18.56 19.11
CA LEU A 180 0.22 -17.54 20.16
C LEU A 180 1.68 -17.32 20.59
N VAL A 181 2.59 -18.20 20.16
CA VAL A 181 4.03 -18.23 20.41
C VAL A 181 4.79 -17.06 19.79
N HIS A 182 4.35 -16.52 18.65
CA HIS A 182 5.08 -15.44 17.94
C HIS A 182 4.51 -14.03 18.18
N ILE A 183 3.45 -13.88 18.98
CA ILE A 183 2.90 -12.58 19.35
C ILE A 183 3.62 -12.10 20.61
N PRO A 184 4.33 -10.95 20.57
CA PRO A 184 5.02 -10.40 21.74
C PRO A 184 4.08 -10.30 22.95
N PRO A 185 4.57 -10.58 24.18
CA PRO A 185 3.73 -10.60 25.37
C PRO A 185 3.12 -9.25 25.77
N VAL A 186 3.48 -8.18 25.07
CA VAL A 186 2.97 -6.82 25.28
C VAL A 186 1.66 -6.51 24.55
N TRP A 187 1.08 -7.46 23.79
CA TRP A 187 -0.09 -7.19 22.92
C TRP A 187 -1.29 -8.09 23.29
N PRO A 188 -2.05 -7.77 24.35
CA PRO A 188 -3.22 -8.55 24.78
C PRO A 188 -4.32 -8.63 23.72
N GLU A 189 -4.58 -7.52 23.02
CA GLU A 189 -5.65 -7.42 22.01
C GLU A 189 -5.34 -8.23 20.75
N LEU A 190 -4.08 -8.25 20.31
CA LEU A 190 -3.65 -9.07 19.18
C LEU A 190 -3.77 -10.57 19.49
N ARG A 191 -3.55 -10.96 20.76
CA ARG A 191 -3.79 -12.33 21.22
C ARG A 191 -5.28 -12.64 21.33
N ALA A 192 -6.10 -11.70 21.80
CA ALA A 192 -7.55 -11.85 21.81
C ALA A 192 -8.11 -11.99 20.38
N PHE A 193 -7.57 -11.22 19.43
CA PHE A 193 -7.88 -11.33 18.01
C PHE A 193 -7.41 -12.66 17.42
N ALA A 194 -6.18 -13.10 17.67
CA ALA A 194 -5.70 -14.41 17.23
C ALA A 194 -6.59 -15.56 17.76
N ARG A 195 -7.07 -15.47 19.01
CA ARG A 195 -8.07 -16.41 19.57
C ARG A 195 -9.44 -16.31 18.89
N ARG A 196 -9.85 -15.11 18.44
CA ARG A 196 -11.10 -14.89 17.69
C ARG A 196 -11.01 -15.45 16.27
N VAL A 197 -9.91 -15.20 15.55
CA VAL A 197 -9.66 -15.76 14.20
C VAL A 197 -9.55 -17.28 14.23
N SER A 198 -8.88 -17.85 15.25
CA SER A 198 -8.84 -19.30 15.45
C SER A 198 -10.24 -19.92 15.55
N ARG A 199 -11.20 -19.23 16.20
CA ARG A 199 -12.60 -19.67 16.27
C ARG A 199 -13.35 -19.57 14.94
N TYR A 200 -13.10 -18.55 14.12
CA TYR A 200 -13.71 -18.43 12.79
C TYR A 200 -13.21 -19.50 11.81
N HIS A 201 -11.94 -19.91 11.92
CA HIS A 201 -11.37 -20.96 11.07
C HIS A 201 -11.88 -22.37 11.42
N LEU A 202 -12.27 -22.60 12.68
CA LEU A 202 -12.90 -23.86 13.10
C LEU A 202 -14.33 -24.05 12.55
N GLN A 203 -15.02 -22.97 12.16
CA GLN A 203 -16.36 -23.06 11.53
C GLN A 203 -16.30 -23.26 10.01
N THR A 204 -15.20 -22.87 9.35
CA THR A 204 -15.07 -22.93 7.88
C THR A 204 -14.54 -24.28 7.37
N HIS A 205 -14.21 -25.21 8.26
CA HIS A 205 -13.72 -26.56 7.91
C HIS A 205 -14.77 -27.69 8.00
N TYR A 206 -16.07 -27.38 8.06
CA TYR A 206 -17.15 -28.37 7.92
C TYR A 206 -17.94 -28.21 6.60
N PHE A 207 -17.27 -27.87 5.50
CA PHE A 207 -17.82 -28.17 4.17
C PHE A 207 -17.03 -29.34 3.58
N ALA A 208 -17.62 -30.52 3.74
CA ALA A 208 -17.21 -31.76 3.11
C ALA A 208 -17.12 -31.56 1.59
N LEU A 209 -15.93 -31.79 1.02
CA LEU A 209 -15.83 -32.16 -0.38
C LEU A 209 -16.25 -33.63 -0.49
N PRO A 210 -17.09 -34.03 -1.45
CA PRO A 210 -17.42 -35.43 -1.64
C PRO A 210 -16.17 -36.17 -2.09
N VAL A 211 -15.72 -37.13 -1.28
CA VAL A 211 -14.68 -38.08 -1.66
C VAL A 211 -15.29 -39.04 -2.67
N VAL A 212 -14.98 -38.84 -3.94
CA VAL A 212 -15.18 -39.86 -4.97
C VAL A 212 -13.83 -40.53 -5.22
N GLY A 213 -13.72 -41.80 -4.78
CA GLY A 213 -12.89 -42.80 -5.45
C GLY A 213 -11.43 -42.97 -4.99
N ASN A 214 -11.26 -43.93 -4.08
CA ASN A 214 -10.23 -44.99 -4.06
C ASN A 214 -8.78 -44.66 -4.44
N SER A 215 -7.85 -44.73 -3.47
CA SER A 215 -7.17 -45.99 -3.14
C SER A 215 -6.15 -45.80 -2.00
N LEU A 216 -6.16 -46.76 -1.08
CA LEU A 216 -5.24 -46.90 0.05
C LEU A 216 -3.80 -47.14 -0.43
N TYR A 217 -2.80 -46.60 0.27
CA TYR A 217 -1.65 -47.38 0.75
C TYR A 217 -0.93 -46.62 1.87
N VAL A 218 -1.03 -47.17 3.08
CA VAL A 218 -0.14 -46.90 4.22
C VAL A 218 0.97 -47.94 4.17
N ARG A 219 2.23 -47.53 4.36
CA ARG A 219 3.29 -48.42 4.86
C ARG A 219 4.01 -47.74 6.01
N HIS A 220 4.28 -48.58 7.02
CA HIS A 220 4.88 -48.33 8.33
C HIS A 220 6.21 -47.60 8.29
#